data_AF-A0A2V5HK85-F1
#
_entry.id   AF-A0A2V5HK85-F1
#
_cell.length_a   1.000
_cell.length_b   1.000
_cell.length_c   1.000
_cell.angle_alpha   90.00
_cell.angle_beta   90.00
_cell.angle_gamma   90.00
#
_symmetry.space_group_name_H-M   'P 1'
#
loop_
_entity.id
_entity.type
_entity.pdbx_description
1 polymer ?
#
loop_
_entity_poly.entity_id
_entity_poly.type
_entity_poly.pdbx_seq_one_letter_code
_entity_poly.pdbx_strand_id
1 'polypeptide(L)'
;WSFPSSVPLIRREDISPGSPLYECHADCGGVILMSQDDSNATYCSNATYKTELSGCLECALTYNIWQYYGDDVQSAAEACGDSATPS
;
A
#
# COMPACT_ATOMS: atom_id res chain seq x y z
N TRP A 1 -3.87 -9.93 -27.31
CA TRP A 1 -2.88 -8.85 -27.15
C TRP A 1 -1.53 -9.47 -26.87
N SER A 2 -0.46 -9.00 -27.52
CA SER A 2 0.94 -9.40 -27.21
C SER A 2 1.74 -8.15 -26.90
N PHE A 3 2.42 -8.15 -25.77
CA PHE A 3 3.32 -7.06 -25.41
C PHE A 3 4.68 -7.23 -26.12
N PRO A 4 5.27 -6.15 -26.66
CA PRO A 4 6.55 -6.24 -27.35
C PRO A 4 7.68 -6.60 -26.37
N SER A 5 8.64 -7.39 -26.87
CA SER A 5 9.78 -7.97 -26.13
C SER A 5 10.87 -6.96 -25.74
N SER A 6 10.63 -5.67 -25.95
CA SER A 6 11.60 -4.58 -25.73
C SER A 6 11.40 -3.81 -24.42
N VAL A 7 10.45 -4.23 -23.57
CA VAL A 7 10.38 -3.73 -22.20
C VAL A 7 11.43 -4.47 -21.37
N PRO A 8 12.36 -3.78 -20.67
CA PRO A 8 13.34 -4.42 -19.80
C PRO A 8 12.62 -5.37 -18.84
N LEU A 9 13.08 -6.63 -18.76
CA LEU A 9 12.48 -7.70 -17.94
C LEU A 9 12.40 -7.34 -16.45
N ILE A 10 13.17 -6.33 -16.02
CA ILE A 10 13.14 -5.75 -14.67
C ILE A 10 11.71 -5.31 -14.25
N ARG A 11 10.76 -5.04 -15.15
CA ARG A 11 9.49 -4.38 -14.79
C ARG A 11 8.22 -5.25 -14.69
N ARG A 12 8.27 -6.54 -15.01
CA ARG A 12 7.07 -7.41 -14.99
C ARG A 12 7.01 -8.32 -13.75
N GLU A 13 8.17 -8.73 -13.27
CA GLU A 13 8.32 -9.59 -12.10
C GLU A 13 7.98 -8.80 -10.83
N ASP A 14 8.37 -7.53 -10.76
CA ASP A 14 8.11 -6.61 -9.64
C ASP A 14 6.63 -6.25 -9.41
N ILE A 15 5.72 -6.58 -10.34
CA ILE A 15 4.27 -6.30 -10.18
C ILE A 15 3.42 -7.58 -10.19
N SER A 16 4.05 -8.74 -10.07
CA SER A 16 3.34 -10.01 -9.94
C SER A 16 2.93 -10.25 -8.48
N PRO A 17 1.78 -10.87 -8.18
CA PRO A 17 1.42 -11.24 -6.82
C PRO A 17 2.54 -12.01 -6.10
N GLY A 18 2.84 -11.64 -4.86
CA GLY A 18 3.97 -12.16 -4.09
C GLY A 18 5.32 -11.49 -4.36
N SER A 19 5.42 -10.57 -5.33
CA SER A 19 6.61 -9.74 -5.48
C SER A 19 6.62 -8.60 -4.45
N PRO A 20 7.80 -8.17 -3.96
CA PRO A 20 7.86 -7.13 -2.94
C PRO A 20 7.17 -5.80 -3.29
N LEU A 21 7.26 -5.36 -4.56
CA LEU A 21 6.56 -4.15 -4.99
C LEU A 21 5.04 -4.39 -5.09
N TYR A 22 4.59 -5.56 -5.53
CA TYR A 22 3.15 -5.88 -5.51
C TYR A 22 2.59 -5.86 -4.08
N GLU A 23 3.26 -6.51 -3.13
CA GLU A 23 2.82 -6.53 -1.73
C GLU A 23 2.82 -5.12 -1.13
N CYS A 24 3.85 -4.32 -1.40
CA CYS A 24 3.88 -2.91 -0.99
C CYS A 24 2.68 -2.11 -1.51
N HIS A 25 2.31 -2.35 -2.76
CA HIS A 25 1.18 -1.71 -3.41
C HIS A 25 -0.16 -2.21 -2.84
N ALA A 26 -0.25 -3.50 -2.50
CA ALA A 26 -1.42 -4.12 -1.90
C ALA A 26 -1.65 -3.60 -0.48
N ASP A 27 -0.59 -3.52 0.33
CA ASP A 27 -0.63 -2.97 1.69
C ASP A 27 -1.10 -1.52 1.69
N CYS A 28 -0.49 -0.65 0.89
CA CYS A 28 -0.91 0.75 0.81
C CYS A 28 -2.35 0.91 0.29
N GLY A 29 -2.76 0.11 -0.68
CA GLY A 29 -4.13 0.13 -1.19
C GLY A 29 -5.15 -0.40 -0.19
N GLY A 30 -4.82 -1.45 0.56
CA GLY A 30 -5.70 -2.08 1.53
C GLY A 30 -6.00 -1.18 2.74
N VAL A 31 -5.00 -0.43 3.22
CA VAL A 31 -5.18 0.65 4.22
C VAL A 31 -6.29 1.62 3.79
N ILE A 32 -6.21 2.11 2.55
CA ILE A 32 -7.17 3.09 2.01
C ILE A 32 -8.56 2.46 1.91
N LEU A 33 -8.65 1.28 1.29
CA LEU A 33 -9.92 0.58 1.08
C LEU A 33 -10.62 0.28 2.41
N MET A 34 -9.88 -0.17 3.43
CA MET A 34 -10.45 -0.41 4.75
C MET A 34 -10.90 0.88 5.45
N SER A 35 -10.18 1.99 5.26
CA SER A 35 -10.57 3.28 5.84
C SER A 35 -11.80 3.91 5.17
N GLN A 36 -12.04 3.60 3.89
CA GLN A 36 -13.15 4.12 3.08
C GLN A 36 -14.39 3.21 3.09
N ASP A 37 -14.30 2.02 3.67
CA ASP A 37 -15.44 1.13 3.82
C ASP A 37 -16.35 1.64 4.95
N ASP A 38 -17.47 2.27 4.58
CA ASP A 38 -18.48 2.79 5.50
C ASP A 38 -19.07 1.70 6.43
N SER A 39 -18.99 0.42 6.04
CA SER A 39 -19.42 -0.70 6.90
C SER A 39 -18.38 -1.08 7.95
N ASN A 40 -17.15 -0.57 7.83
CA ASN A 40 -16.01 -0.85 8.68
C ASN A 40 -15.62 0.35 9.56
N ALA A 41 -16.59 0.89 10.31
CA ALA A 41 -16.35 1.97 11.27
C ALA A 41 -15.35 1.63 12.41
N THR A 42 -14.81 0.41 12.44
CA THR A 42 -13.89 -0.10 13.47
C THR A 42 -12.53 -0.50 12.92
N TYR A 43 -12.19 -0.09 11.69
CA TYR A 43 -10.96 -0.48 11.01
C TYR A 43 -9.68 -0.15 11.81
N CYS A 44 -9.68 0.91 12.62
CA CYS A 44 -8.55 1.24 13.51
C CYS A 44 -8.17 0.12 14.51
N SER A 45 -9.10 -0.79 14.82
CA SER A 45 -8.85 -1.96 15.68
C SER A 45 -8.60 -3.25 14.89
N ASN A 46 -8.74 -3.21 13.56
CA ASN A 46 -8.56 -4.35 12.68
C ASN A 46 -7.06 -4.71 12.55
N ALA A 47 -6.73 -5.97 12.83
CA ALA A 47 -5.35 -6.45 12.77
C ALA A 47 -4.77 -6.42 11.33
N THR A 48 -5.61 -6.65 10.32
CA THR A 48 -5.23 -6.55 8.90
C THR A 48 -4.85 -5.11 8.57
N TYR A 49 -5.68 -4.12 8.93
CA TYR A 49 -5.36 -2.70 8.75
C TYR A 49 -4.01 -2.32 9.36
N LYS A 50 -3.75 -2.73 10.60
CA LYS A 50 -2.47 -2.43 11.26
C LYS A 50 -1.28 -3.08 10.58
N THR A 51 -1.47 -4.31 10.09
CA THR A 51 -0.41 -5.05 9.37
C THR A 51 -0.10 -4.36 8.04
N GLU A 52 -1.13 -4.02 7.27
CA GLU A 52 -0.98 -3.36 5.97
C GLU A 52 -0.47 -1.92 6.12
N LEU A 53 -0.87 -1.19 7.18
CA LEU A 53 -0.31 0.13 7.46
C LEU A 53 1.19 0.04 7.73
N SER A 54 1.64 -0.89 8.57
CA SER A 54 3.06 -1.12 8.83
C SER A 54 3.80 -1.51 7.53
N GLY A 55 3.26 -2.46 6.78
CA GLY A 55 3.85 -2.94 5.52
C GLY A 55 4.01 -1.81 4.50
N CYS A 56 2.98 -0.99 4.32
CA CYS A 56 3.03 0.17 3.44
C CYS A 56 4.14 1.16 3.86
N LEU A 57 4.20 1.53 5.14
CA LEU A 57 5.17 2.51 5.64
C LEU A 57 6.62 2.01 5.55
N GLU A 58 6.84 0.70 5.68
CA GLU A 58 8.18 0.08 5.57
C GLU A 58 8.74 0.07 4.14
N CYS A 59 7.87 0.07 3.12
CA CYS A 59 8.29 -0.16 1.74
C CYS A 59 8.05 1.04 0.80
N ALA A 60 7.20 2.00 1.20
CA ALA A 60 6.70 3.03 0.29
C ALA A 60 7.81 3.93 -0.28
N LEU A 61 8.87 4.21 0.49
CA LEU A 61 10.04 4.97 0.00
C LEU A 61 10.99 4.09 -0.81
N THR A 62 11.20 2.84 -0.40
CA THR A 62 12.03 1.86 -1.11
C THR A 62 11.57 1.70 -2.56
N TYR A 63 10.26 1.63 -2.79
CA TYR A 63 9.67 1.50 -4.11
C TYR A 63 9.20 2.81 -4.73
N ASN A 64 9.42 3.93 -4.04
CA ASN A 64 9.01 5.27 -4.48
C ASN A 64 7.52 5.36 -4.85
N ILE A 65 6.65 4.66 -4.12
CA ILE A 65 5.19 4.67 -4.33
C ILE A 65 4.46 5.60 -3.36
N TRP A 66 5.15 6.15 -2.35
CA TRP A 66 4.56 7.10 -1.40
C TRP A 66 3.89 8.29 -2.09
N GLN A 67 4.44 8.76 -3.22
CA GLN A 67 3.86 9.82 -4.04
C GLN A 67 2.44 9.54 -4.57
N TYR A 68 2.02 8.27 -4.60
CA TYR A 68 0.71 7.84 -5.10
C TYR A 68 -0.29 7.53 -3.99
N TYR A 69 0.20 7.17 -2.79
CA TYR A 69 -0.62 6.67 -1.69
C TYR A 69 -0.59 7.56 -0.44
N GLY A 70 0.42 8.42 -0.33
CA GLY A 70 0.81 9.03 0.94
C GLY A 70 -0.28 9.85 1.60
N ASP A 71 -0.97 10.69 0.82
CA ASP A 71 -2.02 11.57 1.35
C ASP A 71 -3.20 10.77 1.94
N ASP A 72 -3.62 9.69 1.25
CA ASP A 72 -4.75 8.86 1.68
C ASP A 72 -4.35 7.93 2.84
N VAL A 73 -3.15 7.34 2.80
CA VAL A 73 -2.61 6.53 3.91
C VAL A 73 -2.42 7.38 5.16
N GLN A 74 -1.92 8.61 5.00
CA GLN A 74 -1.80 9.57 6.10
C GLN A 74 -3.15 9.92 6.69
N SER A 75 -4.13 10.24 5.85
CA SER A 75 -5.50 10.55 6.30
C SER A 75 -6.11 9.38 7.08
N ALA A 76 -5.92 8.14 6.61
CA ALA A 76 -6.41 6.93 7.29
C ALA A 76 -5.73 6.72 8.65
N ALA A 77 -4.39 6.82 8.71
CA ALA A 77 -3.63 6.63 9.96
C ALA A 77 -3.98 7.71 11.00
N GLU A 78 -4.03 8.97 10.59
CA GLU A 78 -4.33 10.09 11.48
C GLU A 78 -5.76 10.01 12.04
N ALA A 79 -6.72 9.52 11.26
CA ALA A 79 -8.09 9.25 11.73
C ALA A 79 -8.14 8.18 12.84
N CYS A 80 -7.17 7.27 12.87
CA CYS A 80 -6.97 6.29 13.94
C CYS A 80 -6.05 6.77 15.08
N GLY A 81 -5.44 7.95 14.96
CA GLY A 81 -4.45 8.47 15.90
C GLY A 81 -3.05 7.86 15.74
N ASP A 82 -2.80 7.18 14.61
CA ASP A 82 -1.51 6.57 14.26
C ASP A 82 -0.64 7.53 13.44
N SER A 83 0.68 7.27 13.38
CA SER A 83 1.62 8.03 12.53
C SER A 83 1.74 7.38 11.16
N ALA A 84 1.75 8.19 10.11
CA ALA A 84 2.05 7.77 8.74
C ALA A 84 3.41 8.30 8.27
N THR A 85 4.46 7.99 9.02
CA THR A 85 5.84 8.33 8.63
C THR A 85 6.47 7.10 7.99
N PRO A 86 6.69 7.07 6.67
CA PRO A 86 7.35 5.94 6.02
C PRO A 86 8.84 5.92 6.35
N SER A 87 9.46 4.74 6.32
CA SER A 87 10.86 4.49 6.70
C SER A 87 11.70 3.91 5.57
#